data_AF-A0A956SS44-F1
#
_entry.id   AF-A0A956SS44-F1
#
_cell.length_a   1.000
_cell.length_b   1.000
_cell.length_c   1.000
_cell.angle_alpha   90.00
_cell.angle_beta   90.00
_cell.angle_gamma   90.00
#
_symmetry.space_group_name_H-M   'P 1'
#
loop_
_entity.id
_entity.type
_entity.pdbx_description
1 polymer ?
#
loop_
_entity_poly.entity_id
_entity_poly.type
_entity_poly.pdbx_seq_one_letter_code
_entity_poly.pdbx_strand_id
1 'polypeptide(L)'
;MMTRRQMMRSVFYSLPPVAATAKMAVAYGGDSLEFEVVEVEVPIQGLPDRLKGLSFVQISDLHLGLKFNTLDAQELRAAKEVIEDLHPDFVLLTGDIMDRMPFELREETRILSSIRSRHGTFGILGNHEHYAGAPTIYHGLVKAGVDMLVNEHRILKVRDEELALIGVDTPASAFGSGAFLERVIRKTVDGVGRVDLPRILMSHHPNGFYYANPRGVDLTISGHTHGGQVVFGEFGDFRLSPAQLVFKYLKGHYRRDHTHLYVNAGLGHWMPLRHNCAPEITRFTLV
;
A
#
# COMPACT_ATOMS: atom_id res chain seq x y z
N MET A 1 1.56 -22.39 -27.11
CA MET A 1 0.60 -21.32 -26.76
C MET A 1 -0.48 -21.91 -25.88
N MET A 2 -0.49 -21.60 -24.58
CA MET A 2 -1.51 -22.04 -23.64
C MET A 2 -2.58 -20.95 -23.49
N THR A 3 -3.85 -21.34 -23.45
CA THR A 3 -5.01 -20.43 -23.48
C THR A 3 -5.38 -19.93 -22.09
N ARG A 4 -5.94 -18.70 -22.00
CA ARG A 4 -6.41 -18.02 -20.76
C ARG A 4 -7.28 -18.89 -19.82
N ARG A 5 -7.88 -19.98 -20.32
CA ARG A 5 -8.74 -20.90 -19.53
C ARG A 5 -7.98 -21.90 -18.65
N GLN A 6 -6.66 -22.08 -18.83
CA GLN A 6 -5.85 -22.96 -17.97
C GLN A 6 -5.29 -22.27 -16.73
N MET A 7 -5.56 -20.98 -16.54
CA MET A 7 -5.07 -20.17 -15.42
C MET A 7 -6.00 -20.21 -14.17
N MET A 8 -7.09 -20.98 -14.21
CA MET A 8 -8.16 -21.00 -13.19
C MET A 8 -8.34 -22.34 -12.42
N ARG A 9 -7.29 -23.14 -12.28
CA ARG A 9 -7.27 -24.28 -11.34
C ARG A 9 -5.89 -24.24 -10.67
N SER A 10 -5.71 -24.06 -9.37
CA SER A 10 -6.52 -24.35 -8.20
C SER A 10 -5.95 -23.49 -7.06
N VAL A 11 -6.76 -22.62 -6.44
CA VAL A 11 -6.44 -22.10 -5.11
C VAL A 11 -7.35 -22.85 -4.17
N PHE A 12 -6.78 -23.81 -3.45
CA PHE A 12 -7.44 -24.39 -2.30
C PHE A 12 -7.60 -23.26 -1.28
N TYR A 13 -8.83 -23.03 -0.80
CA TYR A 13 -9.03 -22.39 0.49
C TYR A 13 -8.53 -23.37 1.54
N SER A 14 -7.21 -23.45 1.74
CA SER A 14 -6.69 -24.00 2.97
C SER A 14 -6.99 -22.96 4.04
N LEU A 15 -7.85 -23.30 4.99
CA LEU A 15 -7.68 -22.79 6.35
C LEU A 15 -6.42 -23.47 6.91
N PRO A 16 -5.38 -22.70 7.32
CA PRO A 16 -4.64 -23.13 8.49
C PRO A 16 -4.26 -21.95 9.43
N PRO A 17 -3.85 -22.26 10.68
CA PRO A 17 -4.11 -21.46 11.87
C PRO A 17 -3.08 -20.36 12.13
N VAL A 18 -3.52 -19.31 12.85
CA VAL A 18 -2.76 -18.12 13.30
C VAL A 18 -2.43 -17.15 12.15
N ALA A 19 -3.44 -16.46 11.59
CA ALA A 19 -4.00 -15.18 12.07
C ALA A 19 -3.00 -14.00 11.96
N ALA A 20 -2.92 -13.38 10.78
CA ALA A 20 -2.82 -11.93 10.77
C ALA A 20 -4.21 -11.42 11.13
N THR A 21 -4.47 -11.23 12.42
CA THR A 21 -5.72 -10.61 12.86
C THR A 21 -5.61 -9.12 12.62
N ALA A 22 -6.44 -8.59 11.72
CA ALA A 22 -6.79 -7.19 11.78
C ALA A 22 -7.50 -6.96 13.13
N LYS A 23 -6.84 -6.29 14.08
CA LYS A 23 -7.43 -5.96 15.38
C LYS A 23 -8.03 -4.55 15.26
N MET A 24 -9.28 -4.44 15.70
CA MET A 24 -10.05 -3.20 15.93
C MET A 24 -9.89 -2.08 14.88
N ALA A 25 -10.95 -1.87 14.11
CA ALA A 25 -11.17 -0.61 13.41
C ALA A 25 -11.59 0.47 14.43
N VAL A 26 -10.85 1.56 14.52
CA VAL A 26 -11.26 2.76 15.27
C VAL A 26 -11.45 3.89 14.28
N ALA A 27 -12.62 4.53 14.32
CA ALA A 27 -12.89 5.71 13.51
C ALA A 27 -12.26 6.95 14.16
N TYR A 28 -11.52 7.73 13.39
CA TYR A 28 -10.99 9.04 13.77
C TYR A 28 -11.45 10.08 12.76
N GLY A 29 -11.91 11.26 13.18
CA GLY A 29 -12.40 12.28 12.25
C GLY A 29 -12.82 13.61 12.90
N GLY A 30 -12.77 14.68 12.10
CA GLY A 30 -13.35 15.99 12.39
C GLY A 30 -14.73 16.16 11.74
N ASP A 31 -15.14 17.41 11.43
CA ASP A 31 -16.48 17.72 10.91
C ASP A 31 -16.83 17.15 9.51
N SER A 32 -15.90 16.51 8.77
CA SER A 32 -16.12 16.19 7.34
C SER A 32 -15.68 14.81 6.81
N LEU A 33 -14.68 14.11 7.35
CA LEU A 33 -14.31 12.73 6.94
C LEU A 33 -13.91 11.86 8.14
N GLU A 34 -14.49 10.65 8.22
CA GLU A 34 -14.10 9.63 9.19
C GLU A 34 -13.09 8.66 8.57
N PHE A 35 -11.88 8.58 9.15
CA PHE A 35 -10.84 7.61 8.81
C PHE A 35 -11.00 6.34 9.65
N GLU A 36 -10.95 5.19 9.01
CA GLU A 36 -10.83 3.89 9.65
C GLU A 36 -9.34 3.58 9.92
N VAL A 37 -8.94 3.49 11.18
CA VAL A 37 -7.62 2.98 11.55
C VAL A 37 -7.69 1.47 11.71
N VAL A 38 -6.90 0.73 10.92
CA VAL A 38 -6.84 -0.74 10.95
C VAL A 38 -5.47 -1.18 11.44
N GLU A 39 -5.40 -1.99 12.50
CA GLU A 39 -4.14 -2.57 12.98
C GLU A 39 -3.94 -3.99 12.47
N VAL A 40 -2.79 -4.29 11.88
CA VAL A 40 -2.47 -5.58 11.27
C VAL A 40 -1.18 -6.14 11.84
N GLU A 41 -1.27 -7.29 12.51
CA GLU A 41 -0.09 -8.07 12.91
C GLU A 41 0.35 -8.97 11.75
N VAL A 42 1.62 -8.89 11.35
CA VAL A 42 2.17 -9.67 10.22
C VAL A 42 3.23 -10.64 10.73
N PRO A 43 2.92 -11.94 10.84
CA PRO A 43 3.91 -12.93 11.24
C PRO A 43 4.94 -13.14 10.11
N ILE A 44 6.22 -12.88 10.40
CA ILE A 44 7.31 -13.12 9.45
C ILE A 44 8.14 -14.33 9.90
N GLN A 45 8.28 -15.32 9.02
CA GLN A 45 9.06 -16.51 9.33
C GLN A 45 10.54 -16.16 9.48
N GLY A 46 11.13 -16.50 10.63
CA GLY A 46 12.54 -16.22 10.90
C GLY A 46 12.82 -14.74 11.18
N LEU A 47 11.81 -13.94 11.53
CA LEU A 47 11.98 -12.55 11.92
C LEU A 47 12.98 -12.44 13.10
N PRO A 48 14.07 -11.67 12.97
CA PRO A 48 14.99 -11.40 14.07
C PRO A 48 14.23 -10.84 15.28
N ASP A 49 14.57 -11.32 16.48
CA ASP A 49 13.85 -10.94 17.71
C ASP A 49 13.80 -9.42 17.96
N ARG A 50 14.84 -8.70 17.54
CA ARG A 50 14.92 -7.23 17.68
C ARG A 50 13.97 -6.49 16.74
N LEU A 51 13.53 -7.11 15.64
CA LEU A 51 12.53 -6.57 14.71
C LEU A 51 11.09 -6.90 15.10
N LYS A 52 10.86 -7.77 16.09
CA LYS A 52 9.51 -7.99 16.63
C LYS A 52 8.98 -6.69 17.25
N GLY A 53 7.72 -6.37 16.95
CA GLY A 53 7.12 -5.11 17.35
C GLY A 53 7.62 -3.90 16.55
N LEU A 54 8.35 -4.10 15.46
CA LEU A 54 8.58 -3.02 14.48
C LEU A 54 7.24 -2.67 13.83
N SER A 55 6.93 -1.38 13.75
CA SER A 55 5.64 -0.90 13.27
C SER A 55 5.77 0.16 12.18
N PHE A 56 4.84 0.15 11.23
CA PHE A 56 4.78 1.16 10.18
C PHE A 56 3.34 1.45 9.81
N VAL A 57 3.09 2.65 9.31
CA VAL A 57 1.77 3.05 8.83
C VAL A 57 1.77 3.12 7.32
N GLN A 58 0.81 2.46 6.68
CA GLN A 58 0.53 2.58 5.27
C GLN A 58 -0.61 3.58 5.05
N ILE A 59 -0.41 4.47 4.08
CA ILE A 59 -1.49 5.21 3.44
C ILE A 59 -1.33 5.10 1.91
N SER A 60 -2.44 5.16 1.19
CA SER A 60 -2.47 4.92 -0.25
C SER A 60 -3.55 5.74 -0.92
N ASP A 61 -3.45 5.95 -2.23
CA ASP A 61 -4.54 6.47 -3.07
C ASP A 61 -5.12 7.79 -2.50
N LEU A 62 -4.23 8.74 -2.20
CA LEU A 62 -4.62 10.05 -1.65
C LEU A 62 -5.31 10.92 -2.70
N HIS A 63 -4.96 10.77 -3.98
CA HIS A 63 -5.52 11.53 -5.12
C HIS A 63 -5.53 13.05 -4.93
N LEU A 64 -4.44 13.61 -4.37
CA LEU A 64 -4.38 15.03 -4.06
C LEU A 64 -4.53 15.87 -5.34
N GLY A 65 -5.42 16.86 -5.29
CA GLY A 65 -5.73 17.75 -6.40
C GLY A 65 -6.85 17.27 -7.34
N LEU A 66 -7.40 16.08 -7.13
CA LEU A 66 -8.56 15.65 -7.90
C LEU A 66 -9.82 16.38 -7.43
N LYS A 67 -10.55 17.01 -8.37
CA LYS A 67 -11.64 17.96 -8.07
C LYS A 67 -12.75 17.42 -7.17
N PHE A 68 -13.09 16.14 -7.30
CA PHE A 68 -14.20 15.53 -6.56
C PHE A 68 -13.73 14.72 -5.35
N ASN A 69 -12.42 14.64 -5.13
CA ASN A 69 -11.86 13.96 -3.97
C ASN A 69 -12.19 14.77 -2.71
N THR A 70 -12.57 14.06 -1.65
CA THR A 70 -12.88 14.68 -0.35
C THR A 70 -11.64 14.85 0.53
N LEU A 71 -10.51 14.25 0.15
CA LEU A 71 -9.23 14.42 0.83
C LEU A 71 -8.55 15.73 0.36
N ASP A 72 -8.97 16.84 0.94
CA ASP A 72 -8.32 18.14 0.77
C ASP A 72 -7.20 18.36 1.82
N ALA A 73 -6.65 19.59 1.88
CA ALA A 73 -5.61 19.92 2.83
C ALA A 73 -6.06 19.83 4.31
N GLN A 74 -7.33 20.08 4.62
CA GLN A 74 -7.84 19.97 5.99
C GLN A 74 -7.92 18.48 6.38
N GLU A 75 -8.48 17.65 5.51
CA GLU A 75 -8.58 16.22 5.77
C GLU A 75 -7.22 15.53 5.78
N LEU A 76 -6.28 15.94 4.91
CA LEU A 76 -4.92 15.44 4.96
C LEU A 76 -4.21 15.81 6.27
N ARG A 77 -4.54 16.95 6.88
CA ARG A 77 -4.02 17.34 8.19
C ARG A 77 -4.59 16.47 9.31
N ALA A 78 -5.88 16.18 9.29
CA ALA A 78 -6.51 15.25 10.22
C ALA A 78 -5.91 13.84 10.09
N ALA A 79 -5.75 13.33 8.85
CA ALA A 79 -5.08 12.06 8.60
C ALA A 79 -3.64 12.06 9.13
N LYS A 80 -2.90 13.16 8.95
CA LYS A 80 -1.55 13.33 9.51
C LYS A 80 -1.55 13.20 11.04
N GLU A 81 -2.49 13.83 11.74
CA GLU A 81 -2.59 13.75 13.21
C GLU A 81 -2.79 12.31 13.66
N VAL A 82 -3.72 11.59 13.01
CA VAL A 82 -3.95 10.15 13.25
C VAL A 82 -2.68 9.33 13.02
N ILE A 83 -1.95 9.58 11.92
CA ILE A 83 -0.70 8.86 11.62
C ILE A 83 0.36 9.11 12.70
N GLU A 84 0.51 10.35 13.17
CA GLU A 84 1.50 10.69 14.20
C GLU A 84 1.14 10.09 15.57
N ASP A 85 -0.15 10.04 15.92
CA ASP A 85 -0.66 9.43 17.15
C ASP A 85 -0.44 7.91 17.20
N LEU A 86 -0.25 7.26 16.04
CA LEU A 86 0.12 5.85 15.95
C LEU A 86 1.62 5.59 16.20
N HIS A 87 2.42 6.65 16.36
CA HIS A 87 3.86 6.62 16.66
C HIS A 87 4.69 5.63 15.80
N PRO A 88 4.53 5.60 14.46
CA PRO A 88 5.14 4.58 13.64
C PRO A 88 6.66 4.71 13.53
N ASP A 89 7.34 3.57 13.30
CA ASP A 89 8.75 3.60 12.92
C ASP A 89 8.92 4.17 11.50
N PHE A 90 7.99 3.85 10.58
CA PHE A 90 7.96 4.32 9.19
C PHE A 90 6.57 4.71 8.72
N VAL A 91 6.49 5.61 7.74
CA VAL A 91 5.27 5.83 6.95
C VAL A 91 5.54 5.39 5.51
N LEU A 92 4.64 4.59 4.93
CA LEU A 92 4.75 4.01 3.60
C LEU A 92 3.60 4.51 2.71
N LEU A 93 3.93 5.22 1.63
CA LEU A 93 2.99 5.74 0.64
C LEU A 93 2.94 4.80 -0.57
N THR A 94 1.84 4.04 -0.72
CA THR A 94 1.78 2.98 -1.73
C THR A 94 1.21 3.39 -3.09
N GLY A 95 1.43 4.64 -3.51
CA GLY A 95 1.09 5.16 -4.84
C GLY A 95 -0.25 5.88 -4.91
N ASP A 96 -0.49 6.54 -6.05
CA ASP A 96 -1.65 7.40 -6.32
C ASP A 96 -1.80 8.51 -5.25
N ILE A 97 -0.67 9.17 -4.97
CA ILE A 97 -0.52 10.28 -4.04
C ILE A 97 -1.06 11.59 -4.64
N MET A 98 -0.77 11.88 -5.92
CA MET A 98 -1.10 13.15 -6.56
C MET A 98 -1.68 12.98 -7.97
N ASP A 99 -2.78 13.70 -8.22
CA ASP A 99 -3.42 13.83 -9.53
C ASP A 99 -3.13 15.16 -10.23
N ARG A 100 -2.48 16.09 -9.52
CA ARG A 100 -2.08 17.41 -10.01
C ARG A 100 -0.63 17.69 -9.72
N MET A 101 -0.09 18.71 -10.37
CA MET A 101 1.33 19.02 -10.20
C MET A 101 1.61 19.55 -8.79
N PRO A 102 2.79 19.24 -8.19
CA PRO A 102 3.12 19.67 -6.84
C PRO A 102 3.04 21.20 -6.61
N PHE A 103 3.26 22.01 -7.65
CA PHE A 103 3.17 23.48 -7.53
C PHE A 103 1.72 23.99 -7.40
N GLU A 104 0.73 23.18 -7.77
CA GLU A 104 -0.70 23.41 -7.55
C GLU A 104 -1.11 22.98 -6.14
N LEU A 105 -0.36 22.06 -5.51
CA LEU A 105 -0.67 21.41 -4.23
C LEU A 105 0.23 21.90 -3.08
N ARG A 106 0.39 23.21 -2.96
CA ARG A 106 1.39 23.81 -2.05
C ARG A 106 1.11 23.55 -0.58
N GLU A 107 -0.16 23.45 -0.18
CA GLU A 107 -0.50 23.18 1.21
C GLU A 107 -0.34 21.70 1.53
N GLU A 108 -0.83 20.84 0.66
CA GLU A 108 -0.78 19.39 0.79
C GLU A 108 0.67 18.89 0.79
N THR A 109 1.51 19.42 -0.11
CA THR A 109 2.96 19.12 -0.10
C THR A 109 3.64 19.57 1.19
N ARG A 110 3.23 20.68 1.78
CA ARG A 110 3.73 21.12 3.10
C ARG A 110 3.29 20.16 4.20
N ILE A 111 2.03 19.72 4.17
CA ILE A 111 1.52 18.75 5.14
C ILE A 111 2.28 17.43 5.03
N LEU A 112 2.43 16.88 3.82
CA LEU A 112 3.23 15.67 3.57
C LEU A 112 4.65 15.81 4.13
N SER A 113 5.30 16.96 3.91
CA SER A 113 6.65 17.22 4.43
C SER A 113 6.77 17.32 5.94
N SER A 114 5.65 17.46 6.63
CA SER A 114 5.59 17.58 8.07
C SER A 114 5.17 16.30 8.79
N ILE A 115 4.84 15.22 8.05
CA ILE A 115 4.54 13.91 8.62
C ILE A 115 5.76 13.37 9.34
N ARG A 116 5.63 13.07 10.62
CA ARG A 116 6.71 12.53 11.45
C ARG A 116 6.61 11.03 11.65
N SER A 117 7.76 10.38 11.55
CA SER A 117 8.01 8.98 11.92
C SER A 117 9.46 8.86 12.40
N ARG A 118 9.83 7.72 13.01
CA ARG A 118 11.19 7.55 13.55
C ARG A 118 12.26 7.46 12.48
N HIS A 119 11.95 6.89 11.33
CA HIS A 119 12.91 6.59 10.27
C HIS A 119 12.53 7.17 8.90
N GLY A 120 11.52 8.04 8.86
CA GLY A 120 11.11 8.77 7.66
C GLY A 120 9.93 8.14 6.91
N THR A 121 9.63 8.76 5.77
CA THR A 121 8.50 8.41 4.90
C THR A 121 9.06 7.88 3.58
N PHE A 122 8.60 6.70 3.17
CA PHE A 122 8.96 6.07 1.90
C PHE A 122 7.76 6.05 0.97
N GLY A 123 7.99 6.17 -0.33
CA GLY A 123 6.90 6.18 -1.31
C GLY A 123 7.22 5.46 -2.61
N ILE A 124 6.19 5.01 -3.30
CA ILE A 124 6.25 4.55 -4.69
C ILE A 124 5.30 5.38 -5.56
N LEU A 125 5.44 5.25 -6.88
CA LEU A 125 4.49 5.80 -7.83
C LEU A 125 3.39 4.76 -8.11
N GLY A 126 2.15 5.24 -8.09
CA GLY A 126 1.00 4.58 -8.68
C GLY A 126 0.76 5.09 -10.10
N ASN A 127 -0.31 4.64 -10.72
CA ASN A 127 -0.60 4.97 -12.11
C ASN A 127 -1.08 6.41 -12.31
N HIS A 128 -1.70 7.03 -11.31
CA HIS A 128 -2.18 8.41 -11.41
C HIS A 128 -1.03 9.41 -11.52
N GLU A 129 0.11 9.15 -10.88
CA GLU A 129 1.30 9.96 -11.11
C GLU A 129 1.74 9.92 -12.58
N HIS A 130 1.61 8.77 -13.26
CA HIS A 130 1.95 8.66 -14.69
C HIS A 130 0.94 9.37 -15.60
N TYR A 131 -0.33 9.46 -15.21
CA TYR A 131 -1.32 10.26 -15.93
C TYR A 131 -1.07 11.76 -15.76
N ALA A 132 -0.66 12.20 -14.57
CA ALA A 132 -0.49 13.60 -14.23
C ALA A 132 0.88 14.18 -14.61
N GLY A 133 1.95 13.37 -14.59
CA GLY A 133 3.31 13.80 -14.93
C GLY A 133 4.36 13.28 -13.95
N ALA A 134 4.62 11.97 -14.00
CA ALA A 134 5.42 11.25 -13.02
C ALA A 134 6.78 11.87 -12.69
N PRO A 135 7.62 12.33 -13.66
CA PRO A 135 8.92 12.92 -13.32
C PRO A 135 8.80 14.17 -12.43
N THR A 136 7.84 15.05 -12.71
CA THR A 136 7.63 16.27 -11.93
C THR A 136 7.07 15.95 -10.54
N ILE A 137 6.12 15.02 -10.46
CA ILE A 137 5.56 14.59 -9.17
C ILE A 137 6.62 13.91 -8.31
N TYR A 138 7.42 13.01 -8.88
CA TYR A 138 8.55 12.36 -8.20
C TYR A 138 9.46 13.39 -7.54
N HIS A 139 9.92 14.41 -8.27
CA HIS A 139 10.77 15.45 -7.71
C HIS A 139 10.06 16.31 -6.65
N GLY A 140 8.75 16.53 -6.81
CA GLY A 140 7.94 17.20 -5.80
C GLY A 140 7.85 16.44 -4.48
N LEU A 141 7.62 15.13 -4.55
CA LEU A 141 7.55 14.23 -3.39
C LEU A 141 8.91 14.11 -2.69
N VAL A 142 9.99 13.98 -3.45
CA VAL A 142 11.36 14.01 -2.90
C VAL A 142 11.63 15.33 -2.19
N LYS A 143 11.24 16.46 -2.78
CA LYS A 143 11.36 17.78 -2.14
C LYS A 143 10.49 17.91 -0.88
N ALA A 144 9.36 17.22 -0.84
CA ALA A 144 8.51 17.08 0.33
C ALA A 144 9.04 16.06 1.35
N GLY A 145 10.25 15.52 1.19
CA GLY A 145 10.89 14.65 2.19
C GLY A 145 10.49 13.18 2.10
N VAL A 146 9.84 12.74 1.02
CA VAL A 146 9.53 11.33 0.77
C VAL A 146 10.74 10.66 0.09
N ASP A 147 11.28 9.59 0.70
CA ASP A 147 12.30 8.74 0.07
C ASP A 147 11.60 7.80 -0.94
N MET A 148 11.65 8.19 -2.21
CA MET A 148 10.96 7.51 -3.29
C MET A 148 11.72 6.27 -3.75
N LEU A 149 11.06 5.12 -3.76
CA LEU A 149 11.58 3.83 -4.21
C LEU A 149 10.92 3.42 -5.53
N VAL A 150 11.47 3.84 -6.66
CA VAL A 150 10.87 3.56 -7.99
C VAL A 150 11.67 2.49 -8.72
N ASN A 151 11.24 1.23 -8.58
CA ASN A 151 11.98 0.04 -9.05
C ASN A 151 13.30 -0.17 -8.33
N GLU A 152 13.35 0.23 -7.07
CA GLU A 152 14.54 0.20 -6.20
C GLU A 152 14.25 -0.56 -4.90
N HIS A 153 15.32 -0.91 -4.21
CA HIS A 153 15.25 -1.45 -2.86
C HIS A 153 16.18 -0.66 -1.95
N ARG A 154 15.88 -0.67 -0.65
CA ARG A 154 16.72 -0.10 0.39
C ARG A 154 16.83 -1.13 1.52
N ILE A 155 18.07 -1.37 1.96
CA ILE A 155 18.31 -2.10 3.20
C ILE A 155 18.21 -1.09 4.35
N LEU A 156 17.21 -1.28 5.19
CA LEU A 156 16.97 -0.44 6.35
C LEU A 156 17.58 -1.11 7.57
N LYS A 157 18.39 -0.35 8.32
CA LYS A 157 18.96 -0.80 9.59
C LYS A 157 18.12 -0.27 10.74
N VAL A 158 17.48 -1.16 11.49
CA VAL A 158 16.60 -0.82 12.62
C VAL A 158 16.94 -1.71 13.81
N ARG A 159 17.17 -1.10 14.98
CA ARG A 159 17.48 -1.82 16.23
C ARG A 159 18.64 -2.82 16.08
N ASP A 160 19.65 -2.45 15.29
CA ASP A 160 20.83 -3.25 14.91
C ASP A 160 20.57 -4.45 13.99
N GLU A 161 19.34 -4.63 13.50
CA GLU A 161 18.97 -5.62 12.49
C GLU A 161 18.71 -4.95 11.13
N GLU A 162 18.62 -5.76 10.09
CA GLU A 162 18.38 -5.30 8.72
C GLU A 162 17.09 -5.89 8.14
N LEU A 163 16.40 -5.10 7.33
CA LEU A 163 15.29 -5.55 6.50
C LEU A 163 15.34 -4.87 5.12
N ALA A 164 14.79 -5.52 4.12
CA ALA A 164 14.69 -4.95 2.78
C ALA A 164 13.31 -4.32 2.56
N LEU A 165 13.29 -3.01 2.33
CA LEU A 165 12.13 -2.30 1.80
C LEU A 165 12.28 -2.15 0.29
N ILE A 166 11.29 -2.64 -0.45
CA ILE A 166 11.35 -2.77 -1.90
C ILE A 166 10.20 -1.96 -2.49
N GLY A 167 10.48 -1.08 -3.45
CA GLY A 167 9.46 -0.29 -4.14
C GLY A 167 9.47 -0.56 -5.63
N VAL A 168 8.30 -0.86 -6.20
CA VAL A 168 8.14 -1.05 -7.64
C VAL A 168 7.16 -0.05 -8.23
N ASP A 169 7.51 0.45 -9.42
CA ASP A 169 6.69 1.37 -10.18
C ASP A 169 5.47 0.67 -10.78
N THR A 170 4.34 1.39 -10.87
CA THR A 170 3.09 0.90 -11.45
C THR A 170 2.58 1.89 -12.49
N PRO A 171 3.21 1.98 -13.67
CA PRO A 171 2.75 2.89 -14.71
C PRO A 171 1.40 2.46 -15.27
N ALA A 172 0.62 3.41 -15.77
CA ALA A 172 -0.65 3.13 -16.43
C ALA A 172 -0.54 2.12 -17.59
N SER A 173 0.58 2.09 -18.30
CA SER A 173 0.86 1.13 -19.36
C SER A 173 1.07 -0.31 -18.85
N ALA A 174 1.29 -0.49 -17.54
CA ALA A 174 1.36 -1.79 -16.90
C ALA A 174 -0.03 -2.40 -16.64
N PHE A 175 -1.12 -1.63 -16.78
CA PHE A 175 -2.47 -2.19 -16.63
C PHE A 175 -2.75 -3.29 -17.65
N GLY A 176 -3.03 -4.49 -17.14
CA GLY A 176 -3.21 -5.70 -17.95
C GLY A 176 -1.92 -6.35 -18.45
N SER A 177 -0.75 -5.73 -18.22
CA SER A 177 0.56 -6.27 -18.61
C SER A 177 1.25 -6.94 -17.43
N GLY A 178 0.82 -8.17 -17.10
CA GLY A 178 1.47 -8.99 -16.08
C GLY A 178 2.98 -9.18 -16.32
N ALA A 179 3.41 -9.17 -17.60
CA ALA A 179 4.82 -9.26 -17.98
C ALA A 179 5.65 -8.05 -17.51
N PHE A 180 5.07 -6.85 -17.47
CA PHE A 180 5.76 -5.67 -16.94
C PHE A 180 6.04 -5.84 -15.44
N LEU A 181 4.97 -6.11 -14.67
CA LEU A 181 5.08 -6.28 -13.21
C LEU A 181 6.03 -7.42 -12.87
N GLU A 182 5.93 -8.56 -13.55
CA GLU A 182 6.85 -9.68 -13.36
C GLU A 182 8.30 -9.28 -13.58
N ARG A 183 8.60 -8.59 -14.69
CA ARG A 183 9.96 -8.19 -15.04
C ARG A 183 10.55 -7.23 -14.00
N VAL A 184 9.77 -6.23 -13.59
CA VAL A 184 10.19 -5.23 -12.61
C VAL A 184 10.40 -5.87 -11.25
N ILE A 185 9.42 -6.62 -10.76
CA ILE A 185 9.50 -7.30 -9.46
C ILE A 185 10.68 -8.27 -9.44
N ARG A 186 10.86 -9.05 -10.52
CA ARG A 186 12.04 -9.90 -10.67
C ARG A 186 13.33 -9.10 -10.51
N LYS A 187 13.50 -8.05 -11.31
CA LYS A 187 14.73 -7.24 -11.27
C LYS A 187 14.97 -6.64 -9.88
N THR A 188 13.95 -6.06 -9.26
CA THR A 188 14.12 -5.30 -8.02
C THR A 188 14.25 -6.20 -6.79
N VAL A 189 13.45 -7.27 -6.69
CA VAL A 189 13.53 -8.24 -5.58
C VAL A 189 14.80 -9.09 -5.69
N ASP A 190 15.14 -9.61 -6.87
CA ASP A 190 16.37 -10.39 -7.05
C ASP A 190 17.61 -9.51 -6.84
N GLY A 191 17.49 -8.21 -7.15
CA GLY A 191 18.53 -7.20 -6.94
C GLY A 191 18.91 -6.98 -5.47
N VAL A 192 18.07 -7.37 -4.50
CA VAL A 192 18.41 -7.33 -3.07
C VAL A 192 19.64 -8.19 -2.77
N GLY A 193 19.84 -9.29 -3.50
CA GLY A 193 21.02 -10.16 -3.38
C GLY A 193 21.16 -10.92 -2.06
N ARG A 194 20.26 -10.71 -1.10
CA ARG A 194 20.27 -11.32 0.24
C ARG A 194 18.92 -11.94 0.58
N VAL A 195 18.90 -13.26 0.73
CA VAL A 195 17.67 -14.06 0.93
C VAL A 195 17.30 -14.23 2.41
N ASP A 196 18.20 -13.87 3.32
CA ASP A 196 18.07 -13.96 4.76
C ASP A 196 17.32 -12.77 5.40
N LEU A 197 17.13 -11.69 4.65
CA LEU A 197 16.49 -10.48 5.15
C LEU A 197 14.96 -10.59 5.07
N PRO A 198 14.21 -10.11 6.09
CA PRO A 198 12.79 -9.82 5.96
C PRO A 198 12.56 -8.84 4.81
N ARG A 199 11.58 -9.11 3.95
CA ARG A 199 11.30 -8.36 2.73
C ARG A 199 9.88 -7.81 2.71
N ILE A 200 9.78 -6.49 2.70
CA ILE A 200 8.53 -5.76 2.53
C ILE A 200 8.53 -5.13 1.14
N LEU A 201 7.55 -5.50 0.31
CA LEU A 201 7.32 -4.97 -1.02
C LEU A 201 6.18 -3.96 -1.01
N MET A 202 6.46 -2.74 -1.43
CA MET A 202 5.47 -1.73 -1.82
C MET A 202 5.21 -1.90 -3.32
N SER A 203 3.99 -2.29 -3.68
CA SER A 203 3.54 -2.38 -5.06
C SER A 203 2.13 -1.82 -5.14
N HIS A 204 1.92 -0.74 -5.89
CA HIS A 204 0.63 -0.06 -5.92
C HIS A 204 -0.48 -1.01 -6.37
N HIS A 205 -0.25 -1.76 -7.46
CA HIS A 205 -1.20 -2.78 -7.92
C HIS A 205 -1.04 -4.11 -7.15
N PRO A 206 -2.13 -4.65 -6.55
CA PRO A 206 -2.10 -5.90 -5.78
C PRO A 206 -1.60 -7.15 -6.52
N ASN A 207 -1.60 -7.15 -7.86
CA ASN A 207 -1.13 -8.28 -8.65
C ASN A 207 0.39 -8.49 -8.53
N GLY A 208 1.14 -7.49 -8.08
CA GLY A 208 2.58 -7.63 -7.81
C GLY A 208 2.89 -8.79 -6.86
N PHE A 209 2.03 -9.01 -5.86
CA PHE A 209 2.08 -10.12 -4.92
C PHE A 209 2.27 -11.50 -5.59
N TYR A 210 1.59 -11.73 -6.72
CA TYR A 210 1.68 -13.02 -7.43
C TYR A 210 3.10 -13.31 -7.91
N TYR A 211 3.83 -12.28 -8.35
CA TYR A 211 5.20 -12.38 -8.82
C TYR A 211 6.23 -12.29 -7.70
N ALA A 212 5.86 -11.65 -6.59
CA ALA A 212 6.70 -11.49 -5.40
C ALA A 212 6.80 -12.79 -4.58
N ASN A 213 5.70 -13.53 -4.43
CA ASN A 213 5.62 -14.77 -3.66
C ASN A 213 6.71 -15.82 -4.00
N PRO A 214 6.97 -16.21 -5.27
CA PRO A 214 8.02 -17.17 -5.58
C PRO A 214 9.44 -16.65 -5.34
N ARG A 215 9.61 -15.38 -4.96
CA ARG A 215 10.90 -14.72 -4.72
C ARG A 215 11.16 -14.48 -3.23
N GLY A 216 10.38 -15.09 -2.35
CA GLY A 216 10.58 -15.00 -0.91
C GLY A 216 10.35 -13.59 -0.37
N VAL A 217 9.35 -12.88 -0.89
CA VAL A 217 8.83 -11.67 -0.23
C VAL A 217 7.94 -12.12 0.93
N ASP A 218 8.07 -11.48 2.09
CA ASP A 218 7.27 -11.81 3.28
C ASP A 218 5.95 -11.05 3.28
N LEU A 219 5.98 -9.76 2.94
CA LEU A 219 4.81 -8.89 2.91
C LEU A 219 4.80 -8.02 1.65
N THR A 220 3.69 -8.04 0.93
CA THR A 220 3.36 -7.04 -0.10
C THR A 220 2.26 -6.12 0.42
N ILE A 221 2.47 -4.81 0.35
CA ILE A 221 1.45 -3.81 0.64
C ILE A 221 1.08 -3.06 -0.64
N SER A 222 -0.23 -2.88 -0.84
CA SER A 222 -0.82 -2.35 -2.06
C SER A 222 -2.02 -1.46 -1.77
N GLY A 223 -2.43 -0.69 -2.78
CA GLY A 223 -3.65 0.11 -2.80
C GLY A 223 -4.45 -0.15 -4.07
N HIS A 224 -4.63 0.88 -4.90
CA HIS A 224 -5.13 0.87 -6.28
C HIS A 224 -6.62 0.56 -6.46
N THR A 225 -7.16 -0.30 -5.62
CA THR A 225 -8.51 -0.86 -5.78
C THR A 225 -9.56 -0.12 -4.96
N HIS A 226 -9.13 0.81 -4.10
CA HIS A 226 -10.00 1.61 -3.21
C HIS A 226 -10.92 0.78 -2.31
N GLY A 227 -10.56 -0.47 -2.03
CA GLY A 227 -11.45 -1.40 -1.34
C GLY A 227 -12.74 -1.74 -2.12
N GLY A 228 -12.78 -1.39 -3.41
CA GLY A 228 -13.93 -1.42 -4.30
C GLY A 228 -14.77 -0.15 -4.33
N GLN A 229 -14.49 0.78 -3.41
CA GLN A 229 -15.11 2.10 -3.19
C GLN A 229 -16.63 2.12 -2.93
N VAL A 230 -17.40 1.26 -3.61
CA VAL A 230 -18.83 1.04 -3.43
C VAL A 230 -19.06 -0.43 -3.08
N VAL A 231 -19.51 -0.66 -1.85
CA VAL A 231 -19.77 -2.00 -1.30
C VAL A 231 -21.25 -2.08 -0.91
N PHE A 232 -22.01 -2.98 -1.54
CA PHE A 232 -23.44 -3.16 -1.28
C PHE A 232 -23.72 -4.10 -0.10
N GLY A 233 -22.75 -4.91 0.29
CA GLY A 233 -22.85 -5.81 1.44
C GLY A 233 -21.57 -6.61 1.66
N GLU A 234 -21.38 -7.06 2.89
CA GLU A 234 -20.26 -7.90 3.32
C GLU A 234 -20.79 -9.21 3.89
N PHE A 235 -20.22 -10.33 3.46
CA PHE A 235 -20.65 -11.68 3.82
C PHE A 235 -19.42 -12.51 4.16
N GLY A 236 -18.94 -12.40 5.41
CA GLY A 236 -17.64 -12.94 5.80
C GLY A 236 -16.53 -12.28 4.97
N ASP A 237 -15.66 -13.07 4.35
CA ASP A 237 -14.55 -12.58 3.53
C ASP A 237 -14.99 -12.07 2.13
N PHE A 238 -16.27 -12.21 1.79
CA PHE A 238 -16.81 -11.77 0.50
C PHE A 238 -17.39 -10.36 0.59
N ARG A 239 -16.91 -9.46 -0.27
CA ARG A 239 -17.42 -8.09 -0.44
C ARG A 239 -18.21 -7.99 -1.74
N LEU A 240 -19.50 -7.69 -1.65
CA LEU A 240 -20.34 -7.45 -2.82
C LEU A 240 -20.07 -6.04 -3.37
N SER A 241 -19.18 -5.96 -4.35
CA SER A 241 -18.82 -4.73 -5.05
C SER A 241 -18.68 -4.99 -6.56
N PRO A 242 -19.10 -4.06 -7.45
CA PRO A 242 -18.85 -4.19 -8.89
C PRO A 242 -17.36 -4.37 -9.21
N ALA A 243 -16.48 -3.83 -8.38
CA ALA A 243 -15.04 -3.92 -8.52
C ALA A 243 -14.51 -5.37 -8.44
N GLN A 244 -15.24 -6.30 -7.80
CA GLN A 244 -14.85 -7.73 -7.78
C GLN A 244 -14.92 -8.41 -9.16
N LEU A 245 -15.62 -7.82 -10.13
CA LEU A 245 -15.62 -8.32 -11.51
C LEU A 245 -14.28 -8.06 -12.22
N VAL A 246 -13.48 -7.13 -11.71
CA VAL A 246 -12.23 -6.66 -12.34
C VAL A 246 -11.02 -7.04 -11.47
N PHE A 247 -11.13 -6.89 -10.15
CA PHE A 247 -10.03 -7.08 -9.22
C PHE A 247 -10.17 -8.37 -8.42
N LYS A 248 -9.10 -9.17 -8.43
CA LYS A 248 -9.01 -10.40 -7.64
C LYS A 248 -8.81 -10.13 -6.14
N TYR A 249 -8.05 -9.10 -5.80
CA TYR A 249 -7.76 -8.68 -4.43
C TYR A 249 -8.36 -7.29 -4.26
N LEU A 250 -9.28 -7.11 -3.31
CA LEU A 250 -10.10 -5.90 -3.22
C LEU A 250 -9.78 -5.04 -2.00
N LYS A 251 -9.92 -5.57 -0.79
CA LYS A 251 -9.50 -4.91 0.46
C LYS A 251 -8.97 -5.98 1.40
N GLY A 252 -8.08 -5.60 2.31
CA GLY A 252 -7.71 -6.39 3.47
C GLY A 252 -6.57 -7.37 3.21
N HIS A 253 -6.46 -8.36 4.10
CA HIS A 253 -5.36 -9.29 4.15
C HIS A 253 -5.60 -10.55 3.33
N TYR A 254 -4.61 -10.92 2.52
CA TYR A 254 -4.56 -12.15 1.74
C TYR A 254 -3.24 -12.88 2.03
N ARG A 255 -3.24 -14.19 1.86
CA ARG A 255 -2.05 -15.01 2.09
C ARG A 255 -1.88 -16.06 1.00
N ARG A 256 -0.63 -16.33 0.65
CA ARG A 256 -0.22 -17.45 -0.18
C ARG A 256 1.08 -18.01 0.37
N ASP A 257 1.05 -19.26 0.82
CA ASP A 257 2.16 -19.92 1.50
C ASP A 257 2.63 -19.09 2.73
N HIS A 258 3.85 -18.57 2.71
CA HIS A 258 4.41 -17.68 3.75
C HIS A 258 4.33 -16.19 3.38
N THR A 259 3.89 -15.84 2.17
CA THR A 259 3.81 -14.45 1.70
C THR A 259 2.44 -13.86 2.05
N HIS A 260 2.46 -12.66 2.63
CA HIS A 260 1.31 -11.84 2.95
C HIS A 260 1.08 -10.79 1.87
N LEU A 261 -0.19 -10.48 1.58
CA LEU A 261 -0.61 -9.30 0.81
C LEU A 261 -1.60 -8.52 1.66
N TYR A 262 -1.44 -7.21 1.70
CA TYR A 262 -2.46 -6.30 2.23
C TYR A 262 -2.88 -5.29 1.16
N VAL A 263 -4.18 -5.12 0.97
CA VAL A 263 -4.76 -4.14 0.04
C VAL A 263 -5.53 -3.08 0.84
N ASN A 264 -4.95 -1.89 0.93
CA ASN A 264 -5.53 -0.73 1.63
C ASN A 264 -6.65 -0.08 0.80
N ALA A 265 -7.70 0.42 1.45
CA ALA A 265 -8.87 1.03 0.79
C ALA A 265 -8.67 2.47 0.28
N GLY A 266 -7.47 3.02 0.45
CA GLY A 266 -7.12 4.38 0.09
C GLY A 266 -7.70 5.43 1.03
N LEU A 267 -7.03 6.58 1.15
CA LEU A 267 -7.55 7.74 1.88
C LEU A 267 -8.49 8.59 1.01
N GLY A 268 -8.10 8.81 -0.24
CA GLY A 268 -8.87 9.57 -1.22
C GLY A 268 -9.76 8.69 -2.08
N HIS A 269 -10.33 9.27 -3.12
CA HIS A 269 -11.09 8.54 -4.13
C HIS A 269 -10.92 9.17 -5.50
N TRP A 270 -10.89 8.33 -6.53
CA TRP A 270 -10.72 8.75 -7.93
C TRP A 270 -12.05 9.01 -8.65
N MET A 271 -13.17 8.52 -8.09
CA MET A 271 -14.53 8.74 -8.58
C MET A 271 -15.40 9.30 -7.45
N PRO A 272 -16.42 10.15 -7.75
CA PRO A 272 -17.15 10.95 -6.77
C PRO A 272 -18.19 10.16 -5.97
N LEU A 273 -17.88 8.93 -5.55
CA LEU A 273 -18.78 8.06 -4.83
C LEU A 273 -18.00 7.04 -3.98
N ARG A 274 -18.18 7.11 -2.66
CA ARG A 274 -17.67 6.12 -1.70
C ARG A 274 -18.83 5.67 -0.80
N HIS A 275 -19.08 4.37 -0.72
CA HIS A 275 -20.20 3.79 0.02
C HIS A 275 -19.80 2.48 0.70
N ASN A 276 -20.02 2.39 2.02
CA ASN A 276 -19.62 1.27 2.89
C ASN A 276 -18.15 0.85 2.70
N CYS A 277 -17.28 1.82 2.48
CA CYS A 277 -15.85 1.60 2.33
C CYS A 277 -15.13 2.84 2.86
N ALA A 278 -14.92 2.91 4.17
CA ALA A 278 -14.28 4.06 4.80
C ALA A 278 -12.84 4.27 4.27
N PRO A 279 -12.36 5.52 4.19
CA PRO A 279 -10.94 5.83 4.04
C PRO A 279 -10.11 5.12 5.10
N GLU A 280 -8.96 4.55 4.74
CA GLU A 280 -8.24 3.63 5.62
C GLU A 280 -6.79 4.05 5.89
N ILE A 281 -6.42 4.13 7.17
CA ILE A 281 -5.04 4.25 7.66
C ILE A 281 -4.66 2.91 8.30
N THR A 282 -3.67 2.20 7.74
CA THR A 282 -3.31 0.87 8.25
C THR A 282 -2.02 0.92 9.05
N ARG A 283 -2.04 0.51 10.31
CA ARG A 283 -0.84 0.30 11.13
C ARG A 283 -0.46 -1.16 11.11
N PHE A 284 0.76 -1.47 10.68
CA PHE A 284 1.32 -2.80 10.70
C PHE A 284 2.25 -2.99 11.88
N THR A 285 2.30 -4.20 12.42
CA THR A 285 3.30 -4.63 13.40
C THR A 285 3.87 -5.98 12.99
N LEU A 286 5.19 -6.10 12.88
CA LEU A 286 5.86 -7.37 12.58
C LEU A 286 5.92 -8.24 13.83
N VAL A 287 5.54 -9.52 13.73
CA VAL A 287 5.50 -10.48 14.84
C VAL A 287 6.19 -11.81 14.53
#